data_AF-A0A3D0VEM6-F1
#
_entry.id   AF-A0A3D0VEM6-F1
#
_cell.length_a   1.000
_cell.length_b   1.000
_cell.length_c   1.000
_cell.angle_alpha   90.00
_cell.angle_beta   90.00
_cell.angle_gamma   90.00
#
_symmetry.space_group_name_H-M   'P 1'
#
loop_
_entity.id
_entity.type
_entity.pdbx_description
1 polymer ?
#
loop_
_entity_poly.entity_id
_entity_poly.type
_entity_poly.pdbx_seq_one_letter_code
_entity_poly.pdbx_strand_id
1 'polypeptide(L)'
;MNEHDIEDALRWFDEEDQANLIHAARVLYRLMRWTNSHSDGWCYWQKPSRAAKKLEALILAGREANRRNYGDLTDVSEAELKRAFTPIKAFLTRNGTEHSEVFYLNG
;
A
#
# COMPACT_ATOMS: atom_id res chain seq x y z
N MET A 1 3.62 -3.94 8.38
CA MET A 1 2.95 -5.19 7.99
C MET A 1 4.02 -6.17 7.54
N ASN A 2 3.91 -7.45 7.91
CA ASN A 2 4.76 -8.50 7.35
C ASN A 2 4.25 -8.90 5.95
N GLU A 3 4.94 -9.80 5.24
CA GLU A 3 4.55 -10.18 3.88
C GLU A 3 3.15 -10.82 3.83
N HIS A 4 2.84 -11.68 4.79
CA HIS A 4 1.52 -12.32 4.88
C HIS A 4 0.39 -11.30 5.14
N ASP A 5 0.61 -10.33 6.03
CA ASP A 5 -0.33 -9.23 6.28
C ASP A 5 -0.59 -8.42 5.00
N ILE A 6 0.44 -8.21 4.17
CA ILE A 6 0.35 -7.44 2.92
C ILE A 6 -0.43 -8.22 1.86
N GLU A 7 -0.19 -9.53 1.74
CA GLU A 7 -0.95 -10.40 0.84
C GLU A 7 -2.43 -10.48 1.24
N ASP A 8 -2.71 -10.64 2.53
CA ASP A 8 -4.07 -10.66 3.06
C ASP A 8 -4.81 -9.35 2.83
N ALA A 9 -4.10 -8.21 2.86
CA ALA A 9 -4.68 -6.89 2.64
C ALA A 9 -5.33 -6.72 1.26
N LEU A 10 -4.93 -7.51 0.27
CA LEU A 10 -5.57 -7.53 -1.05
C LEU A 10 -7.02 -8.03 -1.01
N ARG A 11 -7.45 -8.64 0.10
CA ARG A 11 -8.78 -9.24 0.28
C ARG A 11 -9.62 -8.52 1.33
N TRP A 12 -9.11 -7.45 1.94
CA TRP A 12 -9.80 -6.76 3.05
C TRP A 12 -10.87 -5.76 2.59
N PHE A 13 -10.84 -5.36 1.33
CA PHE A 13 -11.62 -4.25 0.80
C PHE A 13 -12.32 -4.69 -0.48
N ASP A 14 -13.45 -4.04 -0.76
CA ASP A 14 -14.24 -4.25 -1.97
C ASP A 14 -13.91 -3.19 -3.04
N GLU A 15 -13.87 -3.56 -4.32
CA GLU A 15 -13.45 -2.64 -5.39
C GLU A 15 -14.54 -1.62 -5.76
N GLU A 16 -15.81 -1.99 -5.58
CA GLU A 16 -16.94 -1.12 -5.88
C GLU A 16 -17.05 -0.01 -4.85
N ASP A 17 -16.92 -0.36 -3.56
CA ASP A 17 -17.09 0.59 -2.46
C ASP A 17 -15.79 1.23 -1.98
N GLN A 18 -14.63 0.59 -2.21
CA GLN A 18 -13.35 0.95 -1.56
C GLN A 18 -12.15 0.93 -2.52
N ALA A 19 -12.35 1.50 -3.70
CA ALA A 19 -11.35 1.56 -4.76
C ALA A 19 -9.99 2.14 -4.30
N ASN A 20 -9.96 3.17 -3.45
CA ASN A 20 -8.72 3.77 -2.97
C ASN A 20 -7.98 2.87 -1.97
N LEU A 21 -8.69 2.21 -1.06
CA LEU A 21 -8.08 1.23 -0.15
C LEU A 21 -7.57 -0.02 -0.87
N ILE A 22 -8.29 -0.53 -1.88
CA ILE A 22 -7.77 -1.61 -2.74
C ILE A 22 -6.52 -1.14 -3.49
N HIS A 23 -6.53 0.07 -4.05
CA HIS A 23 -5.35 0.62 -4.73
C HIS A 23 -4.17 0.72 -3.75
N ALA A 24 -4.40 1.20 -2.53
CA ALA A 24 -3.38 1.23 -1.48
C ALA A 24 -2.77 -0.17 -1.23
N ALA A 25 -3.60 -1.19 -1.06
CA ALA A 25 -3.15 -2.57 -0.84
C ALA A 25 -2.36 -3.12 -2.05
N ARG A 26 -2.83 -2.89 -3.28
CA ARG A 26 -2.15 -3.30 -4.52
C ARG A 26 -0.76 -2.64 -4.65
N VAL A 27 -0.65 -1.36 -4.35
CA VAL A 27 0.65 -0.64 -4.36
C VAL A 27 1.59 -1.17 -3.28
N LEU A 28 1.09 -1.43 -2.07
CA LEU A 28 1.91 -1.99 -0.99
C LEU A 28 2.45 -3.39 -1.35
N TYR A 29 1.59 -4.26 -1.89
CA TYR A 29 1.98 -5.58 -2.38
C TYR A 29 3.05 -5.49 -3.47
N ARG A 30 2.90 -4.56 -4.42
CA ARG A 30 3.90 -4.36 -5.48
C ARG A 30 5.23 -3.86 -4.94
N LEU A 31 5.22 -2.92 -3.99
CA LEU A 31 6.45 -2.47 -3.33
C LEU A 31 7.15 -3.63 -2.61
N MET A 32 6.39 -4.51 -1.95
CA MET A 32 6.92 -5.71 -1.31
C MET A 32 7.54 -6.65 -2.34
N ARG A 33 6.84 -6.95 -3.44
CA ARG A 33 7.36 -7.80 -4.53
C ARG A 33 8.62 -7.22 -5.17
N TRP A 34 8.63 -5.92 -5.44
CA TRP A 34 9.80 -5.20 -5.93
C TRP A 34 10.96 -5.27 -4.92
N THR A 35 10.69 -5.12 -3.62
CA THR A 35 11.68 -5.25 -2.55
C THR A 35 12.30 -6.65 -2.55
N ASN A 36 11.46 -7.68 -2.65
CA ASN A 36 11.89 -9.09 -2.67
C ASN A 36 12.69 -9.44 -3.93
N SER A 37 12.51 -8.72 -5.04
CA SER A 37 13.28 -8.95 -6.27
C SER A 37 14.60 -8.18 -6.33
N HIS A 38 14.80 -7.18 -5.46
CA HIS A 38 15.98 -6.30 -5.46
C HIS A 38 16.81 -6.40 -4.17
N SER A 39 16.43 -7.25 -3.23
CA SER A 39 17.09 -7.45 -1.93
C SER A 39 16.77 -8.84 -1.37
N ASP A 40 17.28 -9.16 -0.17
CA ASP A 40 17.07 -10.44 0.51
C ASP A 40 15.63 -10.64 1.02
N GLY A 41 14.77 -9.64 0.88
CA GLY A 41 13.36 -9.70 1.23
C GLY A 41 12.87 -8.52 2.05
N TRP A 42 11.54 -8.38 2.13
CA TRP A 42 10.85 -7.31 2.81
C TRP A 42 11.21 -7.20 4.30
N CYS A 43 11.39 -8.34 4.97
CA CYS A 43 11.73 -8.39 6.39
C CYS A 43 13.17 -7.95 6.69
N TYR A 44 14.08 -8.07 5.73
CA TYR A 44 15.50 -7.74 5.92
C TYR A 44 15.83 -6.32 5.48
N TRP A 45 15.19 -5.81 4.42
CA TRP A 45 15.42 -4.46 3.94
C TRP A 45 14.44 -3.44 4.54
N GLN A 46 14.85 -2.79 5.62
CA GLN A 46 13.95 -1.88 6.35
C GLN A 46 13.57 -0.59 5.62
N LYS A 47 14.34 -0.14 4.62
CA LYS A 47 14.08 1.15 3.94
C LYS A 47 12.72 1.19 3.22
N PRO A 48 12.35 0.22 2.37
CA PRO A 48 11.03 0.20 1.74
C PRO A 48 9.89 0.08 2.75
N SER A 49 10.02 -0.78 3.78
CA SER A 49 9.02 -0.87 4.85
C SER A 49 8.82 0.45 5.62
N ARG A 50 9.91 1.17 5.91
CA ARG A 50 9.83 2.51 6.53
C ARG A 50 9.15 3.53 5.63
N ALA A 51 9.45 3.51 4.33
CA ALA A 51 8.80 4.38 3.35
C ALA A 51 7.28 4.09 3.25
N ALA A 52 6.89 2.83 3.41
CA ALA A 52 5.50 2.40 3.34
C ALA A 52 4.66 2.69 4.60
N LYS A 53 5.25 3.16 5.72
CA LYS A 53 4.54 3.28 7.01
C LYS A 53 3.23 4.06 6.96
N LYS A 54 3.18 5.14 6.18
CA LYS A 54 1.94 5.92 6.01
C LYS A 54 0.86 5.15 5.27
N LEU A 55 1.25 4.37 4.26
CA LEU A 55 0.34 3.54 3.50
C LEU A 55 -0.16 2.35 4.33
N GLU A 56 0.73 1.68 5.07
CA GLU A 56 0.36 0.62 6.02
C GLU A 56 -0.66 1.13 7.05
N ALA A 57 -0.41 2.32 7.64
CA ALA A 57 -1.32 2.91 8.62
C ALA A 57 -2.69 3.24 8.03
N LEU A 58 -2.74 3.77 6.80
CA LEU A 58 -3.98 4.08 6.09
C LEU A 58 -4.82 2.82 5.85
N ILE A 59 -4.18 1.74 5.37
CA ILE A 59 -4.81 0.44 5.13
C ILE A 59 -5.37 -0.13 6.44
N LEU A 60 -4.57 -0.16 7.51
CA LEU A 60 -5.00 -0.70 8.80
C LEU A 60 -6.15 0.11 9.41
N ALA A 61 -6.12 1.43 9.28
CA ALA A 61 -7.21 2.29 9.73
C ALA A 61 -8.51 2.03 8.95
N GLY A 62 -8.43 1.89 7.62
CA GLY A 62 -9.58 1.54 6.78
C GLY A 62 -10.18 0.18 7.16
N ARG A 63 -9.33 -0.83 7.38
CA ARG A 63 -9.78 -2.16 7.83
C ARG A 63 -10.53 -2.08 9.16
N GLU A 64 -10.01 -1.33 10.12
CA GLU A 64 -10.63 -1.19 11.43
C GLU A 64 -11.94 -0.40 11.38
N ALA A 65 -12.02 0.64 10.54
CA ALA A 65 -13.24 1.39 10.32
C ALA A 65 -14.36 0.49 9.76
N ASN A 66 -14.06 -0.28 8.71
CA ASN A 66 -15.00 -1.25 8.12
C ASN A 66 -15.50 -2.26 9.16
N ARG A 67 -14.60 -2.80 9.99
CA ARG A 67 -14.95 -3.78 11.03
C ARG A 67 -15.94 -3.22 12.05
N ARG A 68 -15.87 -1.91 12.33
CA ARG A 68 -16.74 -1.22 13.30
C ARG A 68 -18.07 -0.74 12.71
N ASN A 69 -18.13 -0.53 11.40
CA ASN A 69 -19.27 0.10 10.74
C ASN A 69 -20.40 -0.88 10.33
N TYR A 70 -20.31 -2.17 10.69
CA TYR A 70 -21.38 -3.18 10.49
C TYR A 70 -22.03 -3.19 9.09
N GLY A 71 -21.29 -2.82 8.03
CA GLY A 71 -21.79 -2.80 6.65
C GLY A 71 -21.80 -1.43 5.95
N ASP A 72 -21.56 -0.33 6.68
CA ASP A 72 -21.35 0.99 6.06
C ASP A 72 -19.86 1.16 5.68
N LEU A 73 -19.50 0.63 4.51
CA LEU A 73 -18.14 0.66 3.98
C LEU A 73 -17.76 2.09 3.62
N THR A 74 -16.66 2.57 4.20
CA THR A 74 -16.14 3.91 3.92
C THR A 74 -14.79 3.78 3.24
N ASP A 75 -14.62 4.43 2.09
CA ASP A 75 -13.31 4.56 1.45
C ASP A 75 -12.53 5.76 1.99
N VAL A 76 -11.22 5.75 1.77
CA VAL A 76 -10.36 6.91 2.02
C VAL A 76 -10.43 7.88 0.85
N SER A 77 -10.18 9.17 1.11
CA SER A 77 -10.15 10.14 0.02
C SER A 77 -8.90 9.96 -0.87
N GLU A 78 -9.01 10.37 -2.13
CA GLU A 78 -7.87 10.36 -3.05
C GLU A 78 -6.70 11.24 -2.54
N ALA A 79 -7.02 12.32 -1.81
CA ALA A 79 -6.03 13.21 -1.22
C ALA A 79 -5.22 12.51 -0.11
N GLU A 80 -5.88 11.70 0.74
CA GLU A 80 -5.22 10.89 1.76
C GLU A 80 -4.34 9.81 1.12
N LEU A 81 -4.86 9.13 0.09
CA LEU A 81 -4.12 8.13 -0.66
C LEU A 81 -2.84 8.73 -1.28
N LYS A 82 -2.96 9.85 -2.00
CA LYS A 82 -1.81 10.55 -2.61
C LYS A 82 -0.75 10.96 -1.58
N ARG A 83 -1.16 11.42 -0.39
CA ARG A 83 -0.24 11.76 0.71
C ARG A 83 0.48 10.53 1.26
N ALA A 84 -0.21 9.39 1.34
CA ALA A 84 0.39 8.13 1.78
C ALA A 84 1.41 7.58 0.77
N PHE A 85 1.24 7.85 -0.52
CA PHE A 85 2.17 7.46 -1.58
C PHE A 85 3.47 8.28 -1.65
N THR A 86 3.45 9.54 -1.21
CA THR A 86 4.61 10.44 -1.28
C THR A 86 5.94 9.84 -0.76
N PRO A 87 6.02 9.25 0.44
CA PRO A 87 7.28 8.68 0.94
C PRO A 87 7.79 7.49 0.11
N ILE A 88 6.89 6.69 -0.49
CA ILE A 88 7.25 5.57 -1.37
C ILE A 88 7.84 6.11 -2.67
N LYS A 89 7.20 7.09 -3.30
CA LYS A 89 7.73 7.75 -4.51
C LYS A 89 9.11 8.35 -4.27
N ALA A 90 9.29 9.04 -3.15
CA ALA A 90 10.59 9.61 -2.78
C ALA A 90 11.66 8.53 -2.54
N PHE A 91 11.28 7.37 -1.98
CA PHE A 91 12.17 6.22 -1.82
C PHE A 91 12.58 5.64 -3.18
N LEU A 92 11.64 5.40 -4.10
CA LEU A 92 11.93 4.86 -5.44
C LEU A 92 12.88 5.80 -6.22
N THR A 93 12.60 7.11 -6.24
CA THR A 93 13.47 8.10 -6.87
C THR A 93 14.90 8.07 -6.32
N ARG A 94 15.07 7.93 -4.99
CA ARG A 94 16.40 7.85 -4.38
C ARG A 94 17.16 6.56 -4.70
N ASN A 95 16.46 5.50 -5.09
CA ASN A 95 17.08 4.24 -5.54
C ASN A 95 17.20 4.17 -7.08
N GLY A 96 16.91 5.26 -7.80
CA GLY A 96 16.97 5.28 -9.27
C GLY A 96 15.93 4.37 -9.93
N THR A 97 14.81 4.14 -9.26
CA THR A 97 13.73 3.27 -9.74
C THR A 97 12.57 4.10 -10.27
N GLU A 98 12.09 3.76 -11.45
CA GLU A 98 10.89 4.35 -12.03
C GLU A 98 9.66 4.08 -11.17
N HIS A 99 8.76 5.07 -11.04
CA HIS A 99 7.57 4.90 -10.21
C HIS A 99 6.62 3.83 -10.77
N SER A 100 6.65 3.60 -12.08
CA SER A 100 5.81 2.60 -12.77
C SER A 100 6.04 1.15 -12.32
N GLU A 101 7.20 0.85 -11.74
CA GLU A 101 7.52 -0.47 -11.17
C GLU A 101 6.59 -0.84 -10.00
N VAL A 102 6.08 0.17 -9.29
CA VAL A 102 5.24 -0.02 -8.10
C VAL A 102 3.84 0.56 -8.28
N PHE A 103 3.74 1.73 -8.91
CA PHE A 103 2.47 2.40 -9.19
C PHE A 103 2.01 2.05 -10.60
N TYR A 104 0.80 1.53 -10.78
CA TYR A 104 0.23 1.45 -12.14
C TYR A 104 0.15 2.86 -12.73
N LEU A 105 0.55 2.99 -14.00
CA LEU A 105 -0.07 3.97 -14.88
C LEU A 105 -1.37 3.29 -15.33
N ASN A 106 -2.51 3.77 -14.87
CA ASN A 106 -3.76 3.40 -15.51
C ASN A 106 -3.64 3.85 -16.97
N GLY A 107 -3.58 2.89 -17.89
CA GLY A 107 -3.80 3.12 -19.31
C GLY A 107 -5.30 3.22 -19.58
#